data_AF-A0A1A2NJN1-F1
#
_entry.id   AF-A0A1A2NJN1-F1
#
_cell.length_a   1.000
_cell.length_b   1.000
_cell.length_c   1.000
_cell.angle_alpha   90.00
_cell.angle_beta   90.00
_cell.angle_gamma   90.00
#
_symmetry.space_group_name_H-M   'P 1'
#
loop_
_entity.id
_entity.type
_entity.pdbx_description
1 polymer ?
#
loop_
_entity_poly.entity_id
_entity_poly.type
_entity_poly.pdbx_seq_one_letter_code
_entity_poly.pdbx_strand_id
1 'polypeptide(L)'
;MLGLSPLTARSSAASAPAVQLTGGSIAFVMGGSGIPLPSDGYVNAANLFYLQPHGFTGTAQSLFTPQLYFPGNLSEVQGAQILAEAINKEVATGEVNAENPVYVFGYSQSAAMSAMTMEQLQHQGVPAEDVHFVLVGNAANPNGGIVEMLNLWGGDLTFWNGLTLGHPTPDYYTTDVYTMEYDGYADFPKYPLNLLSTLNAIAGMFLIHDGYLGLSHEDIANAIPLDSTDPSGLTNYYMIPTEHLPLLDLLRLNPVWGSPLAALLEPSMRILVNLGYGSLTEGWNQGPANVPTTISWDLLPSNISLTDINAALSNAWTQGVQDMFKELQDPKTYIPGGFLGEEPFSMLWTAAQRVFFDMQDAGSLFGGSAEATDPADTDFPNSLGSVVDGNPDLSWIADLLGLDTIDPA
;
A
#
# COMPACT_ATOMS: atom_id res chain seq x y z
N MET A 1 -40.74 -36.75 38.92
CA MET A 1 -39.26 -36.71 39.07
C MET A 1 -38.64 -37.22 37.79
N LEU A 2 -38.13 -36.32 36.95
CA LEU A 2 -37.15 -36.59 35.91
C LEU A 2 -36.32 -35.30 35.82
N GLY A 3 -35.16 -35.30 36.48
CA GLY A 3 -34.24 -34.17 36.51
C GLY A 3 -33.35 -34.18 35.27
N LEU A 4 -33.29 -33.04 34.59
CA LEU A 4 -32.33 -32.78 33.52
C LEU A 4 -31.04 -32.24 34.16
N SER A 5 -29.93 -32.96 34.00
CA SER A 5 -28.59 -32.48 34.34
C SER A 5 -28.14 -31.44 33.31
N PRO A 6 -27.49 -30.33 33.72
CA PRO A 6 -26.89 -29.40 32.77
C PRO A 6 -25.61 -30.01 32.16
N LEU A 7 -25.48 -29.89 30.84
CA LEU A 7 -24.27 -30.21 30.08
C LEU A 7 -23.15 -29.25 30.49
N THR A 8 -22.12 -29.78 31.16
CA THR A 8 -20.86 -29.07 31.39
C THR A 8 -20.03 -29.08 30.11
N ALA A 9 -19.86 -27.92 29.49
CA ALA A 9 -18.87 -27.73 28.43
C ALA A 9 -17.47 -27.91 29.04
N ARG A 10 -16.74 -28.95 28.61
CA ARG A 10 -15.32 -29.08 28.90
C ARG A 10 -14.57 -28.11 27.98
N SER A 11 -14.07 -27.02 28.53
CA SER A 11 -13.04 -26.22 27.86
C SER A 11 -11.74 -27.03 27.83
N SER A 12 -11.40 -27.59 26.68
CA SER A 12 -10.01 -27.99 26.41
C SER A 12 -9.25 -26.70 26.11
N ALA A 13 -8.62 -26.11 27.13
CA ALA A 13 -7.60 -25.10 26.92
C ALA A 13 -6.44 -25.79 26.18
N ALA A 14 -6.37 -25.57 24.86
CA ALA A 14 -5.15 -25.84 24.12
C ALA A 14 -4.11 -24.85 24.63
N SER A 15 -3.15 -25.34 25.40
CA SER A 15 -1.96 -24.60 25.77
C SER A 15 -1.21 -24.25 24.48
N ALA A 16 -1.29 -22.99 24.06
CA ALA A 16 -0.38 -22.44 23.06
C ALA A 16 1.06 -22.66 23.55
N PRO A 17 1.99 -23.07 22.68
CA PRO A 17 3.39 -23.17 23.08
C PRO A 17 3.86 -21.80 23.55
N ALA A 18 4.50 -21.75 24.71
CA ALA A 18 5.11 -20.54 25.21
C ALA A 18 6.14 -20.05 24.18
N VAL A 19 5.93 -18.84 23.65
CA VAL A 19 6.91 -18.16 22.81
C VAL A 19 8.14 -17.91 23.66
N GLN A 20 9.23 -18.56 23.30
CA GLN A 20 10.53 -18.33 23.91
C GLN A 20 11.02 -16.98 23.37
N LEU A 21 11.08 -15.95 24.21
CA LEU A 21 11.72 -14.67 23.89
C LEU A 21 13.23 -14.90 23.77
N THR A 22 13.68 -15.35 22.61
CA THR A 22 15.05 -15.17 22.15
C THR A 22 15.14 -13.75 21.59
N GLY A 23 16.13 -12.96 22.02
CA GLY A 23 16.38 -11.62 21.47
C GLY A 23 16.52 -11.71 19.96
N GLY A 24 15.48 -11.30 19.25
CA GLY A 24 15.35 -11.44 17.80
C GLY A 24 14.95 -10.10 17.19
N SER A 25 15.15 -9.98 15.87
CA SER A 25 14.85 -8.81 15.05
C SER A 25 13.60 -8.05 15.48
N ILE A 26 13.66 -6.73 15.41
CA ILE A 26 12.48 -5.87 15.53
C ILE A 26 11.93 -5.59 14.14
N ALA A 27 10.60 -5.54 14.04
CA ALA A 27 9.93 -4.94 12.87
C ALA A 27 9.17 -3.69 13.28
N PHE A 28 9.44 -2.57 12.61
CA PHE A 28 8.64 -1.36 12.74
C PHE A 28 7.50 -1.38 11.73
N VAL A 29 6.27 -1.34 12.24
CA VAL A 29 5.05 -1.36 11.42
C VAL A 29 4.39 0.01 11.47
N MET A 30 4.23 0.65 10.31
CA MET A 30 3.63 1.97 10.18
C MET A 30 2.28 1.88 9.45
N GLY A 31 1.40 2.84 9.75
CA GLY A 31 0.10 2.96 9.11
C GLY A 31 0.16 3.72 7.78
N GLY A 32 -0.92 3.66 7.02
CA GLY A 32 -1.15 4.61 5.93
C GLY A 32 -1.75 5.94 6.42
N SER A 33 -2.10 6.81 5.47
CA SER A 33 -2.73 8.10 5.77
C SER A 33 -3.93 7.94 6.70
N GLY A 34 -4.00 8.75 7.76
CA GLY A 34 -5.03 8.70 8.79
C GLY A 34 -4.78 7.70 9.93
N ILE A 35 -3.72 6.89 9.86
CA ILE A 35 -3.40 5.83 10.82
C ILE A 35 -2.02 6.11 11.46
N PRO A 36 -1.89 7.13 12.33
CA PRO A 36 -0.60 7.51 12.89
C PRO A 36 0.02 6.46 13.81
N LEU A 37 -0.81 5.62 14.43
CA LEU A 37 -0.36 4.50 15.26
C LEU A 37 -1.21 3.26 14.92
N PRO A 38 -0.64 2.28 14.20
CA PRO A 38 -1.30 1.00 13.95
C PRO A 38 -1.76 0.27 15.22
N SER A 39 -2.91 -0.41 15.16
CA SER A 39 -3.40 -1.30 16.22
C SER A 39 -2.65 -2.63 16.24
N ASP A 40 -2.79 -3.40 17.31
CA ASP A 40 -2.24 -4.76 17.41
C ASP A 40 -2.76 -5.68 16.30
N GLY A 41 -4.03 -5.55 15.92
CA GLY A 41 -4.63 -6.31 14.81
C GLY A 41 -3.95 -6.00 13.47
N TYR A 42 -3.66 -4.73 13.21
CA TYR A 42 -2.91 -4.29 12.04
C TYR A 42 -1.48 -4.84 12.06
N VAL A 43 -0.76 -4.69 13.18
CA VAL A 43 0.63 -5.16 13.34
C VAL A 43 0.70 -6.67 13.16
N ASN A 44 -0.23 -7.42 13.74
CA ASN A 44 -0.30 -8.87 13.57
C ASN A 44 -0.60 -9.28 12.13
N ALA A 45 -1.49 -8.55 11.42
CA ALA A 45 -1.74 -8.82 10.01
C ALA A 45 -0.49 -8.56 9.15
N ALA A 46 0.15 -7.40 9.29
CA ALA A 46 1.41 -7.10 8.60
C ALA A 46 2.48 -8.18 8.87
N ASN A 47 2.59 -8.61 10.13
CA ASN A 47 3.51 -9.67 10.53
C ASN A 47 3.22 -11.00 9.82
N LEU A 48 1.97 -11.48 9.88
CA LEU A 48 1.59 -12.78 9.34
C LEU A 48 1.65 -12.82 7.81
N PHE A 49 1.19 -11.78 7.15
CA PHE A 49 1.00 -11.78 5.70
C PHE A 49 2.23 -11.33 4.92
N TYR A 50 3.07 -10.47 5.51
CA TYR A 50 4.14 -9.79 4.77
C TYR A 50 5.51 -9.96 5.41
N LEU A 51 5.65 -9.93 6.74
CA LEU A 51 6.97 -10.05 7.38
C LEU A 51 7.44 -11.51 7.51
N GLN A 52 6.61 -12.41 8.06
CA GLN A 52 6.98 -13.81 8.27
C GLN A 52 7.31 -14.56 6.97
N PRO A 53 6.60 -14.36 5.84
CA PRO A 53 6.99 -14.97 4.56
C PRO A 53 8.40 -14.60 4.10
N HIS A 54 8.89 -13.44 4.53
CA HIS A 54 10.25 -12.95 4.27
C HIS A 54 11.25 -13.32 5.38
N GLY A 55 10.92 -14.30 6.22
CA GLY A 55 11.83 -14.87 7.21
C GLY A 55 11.86 -14.17 8.56
N PHE A 56 11.05 -13.13 8.76
CA PHE A 56 10.97 -12.44 10.04
C PHE A 56 10.41 -13.37 11.13
N THR A 57 11.12 -13.48 12.26
CA THR A 57 10.74 -14.35 13.39
C THR A 57 10.72 -13.62 14.74
N GLY A 58 10.94 -12.31 14.73
CA GLY A 58 11.07 -11.50 15.94
C GLY A 58 9.76 -10.81 16.38
N THR A 59 9.89 -9.61 16.95
CA THR A 59 8.73 -8.85 17.48
C THR A 59 8.38 -7.69 16.56
N ALA A 60 7.21 -7.76 15.92
CA ALA A 60 6.64 -6.64 15.19
C ALA A 60 5.96 -5.67 16.16
N GLN A 61 6.23 -4.39 16.00
CA GLN A 61 5.67 -3.34 16.84
C GLN A 61 5.22 -2.14 16.01
N SER A 62 4.14 -1.53 16.47
CA SER A 62 3.61 -0.29 15.91
C SER A 62 4.63 0.85 16.10
N LEU A 63 4.92 1.59 15.04
CA LEU A 63 5.73 2.81 15.09
C LEU A 63 4.85 4.01 14.79
N PHE A 64 4.84 4.98 15.72
CA PHE A 64 4.16 6.25 15.49
C PHE A 64 4.80 7.01 14.33
N THR A 65 3.97 7.47 13.39
CA THR A 65 4.33 8.46 12.37
C THR A 65 3.14 9.41 12.17
N PRO A 66 3.32 10.65 11.67
CA PRO A 66 2.21 11.62 11.67
C PRO A 66 1.00 11.22 10.82
N GLN A 67 1.23 10.56 9.68
CA GLN A 67 0.22 10.04 8.75
C GLN A 67 -0.92 11.03 8.43
N LEU A 68 -0.60 12.31 8.25
CA LEU A 68 -1.59 13.33 7.92
C LEU A 68 -2.03 13.20 6.46
N TYR A 69 -3.33 13.36 6.20
CA TYR A 69 -3.82 13.56 4.84
C TYR A 69 -3.38 14.91 4.25
N PHE A 70 -3.24 15.93 5.10
CA PHE A 70 -2.78 17.27 4.73
C PHE A 70 -2.20 18.03 5.93
N PRO A 71 -1.02 18.69 5.80
CA PRO A 71 -0.07 18.59 4.68
C PRO A 71 0.70 17.26 4.69
N GLY A 72 0.62 16.49 3.59
CA GLY A 72 1.18 15.13 3.52
C GLY A 72 2.71 15.07 3.52
N ASN A 73 3.39 16.07 2.96
CA ASN A 73 4.82 16.15 2.71
C ASN A 73 5.54 16.40 4.01
N LEU A 74 4.97 17.29 4.83
CA LEU A 74 5.45 17.49 6.18
C LEU A 74 5.29 16.22 7.01
N SER A 75 4.17 15.51 6.84
CA SER A 75 3.93 14.22 7.48
C SER A 75 4.96 13.16 7.06
N GLU A 76 5.24 13.06 5.76
CA GLU A 76 6.22 12.13 5.20
C GLU A 76 7.64 12.45 5.66
N VAL A 77 8.11 13.69 5.53
CA VAL A 77 9.46 14.09 5.97
C VAL A 77 9.65 13.82 7.47
N GLN A 78 8.68 14.20 8.30
CA GLN A 78 8.76 13.97 9.74
C GLN A 78 8.70 12.48 10.07
N GLY A 79 7.83 11.70 9.43
CA GLY A 79 7.77 10.26 9.66
C GLY A 79 9.04 9.54 9.18
N ALA A 80 9.66 9.99 8.09
CA ALA A 80 10.91 9.42 7.60
C ALA A 80 12.05 9.62 8.60
N GLN A 81 12.11 10.79 9.26
CA GLN A 81 13.05 11.08 10.34
C GLN A 81 12.80 10.17 11.56
N ILE A 82 11.55 10.04 11.99
CA ILE A 82 11.17 9.17 13.11
C ILE A 82 11.57 7.71 12.84
N LEU A 83 11.31 7.22 11.63
CA LEU A 83 11.68 5.86 11.23
C LEU A 83 13.21 5.68 11.19
N ALA A 84 13.94 6.64 10.60
CA ALA A 84 15.39 6.60 10.56
C ALA A 84 16.00 6.60 11.97
N GLU A 85 15.49 7.41 12.89
CA GLU A 85 15.93 7.43 14.29
C GLU A 85 15.66 6.09 15.00
N ALA A 86 14.48 5.50 14.78
CA ALA A 86 14.12 4.21 15.34
C ALA A 86 15.05 3.09 14.84
N ILE A 87 15.34 3.05 13.54
CA ILE A 87 16.26 2.08 12.93
C ILE A 87 17.68 2.27 13.46
N ASN A 88 18.20 3.51 13.47
CA ASN A 88 19.54 3.78 13.99
C ASN A 88 19.70 3.39 15.46
N LYS A 89 18.65 3.53 16.27
CA LYS A 89 18.67 3.08 17.66
C LYS A 89 18.85 1.57 17.77
N GLU A 90 18.19 0.80 16.91
CA GLU A 90 18.35 -0.66 16.86
C GLU A 90 19.74 -1.03 16.33
N VAL A 91 20.22 -0.40 15.27
CA VAL A 91 21.58 -0.61 14.74
C VAL A 91 22.64 -0.31 15.81
N ALA A 92 22.46 0.75 16.60
CA ALA A 92 23.38 1.13 17.68
C ALA A 92 23.46 0.14 18.84
N THR A 93 22.53 -0.82 18.95
CA THR A 93 22.63 -1.92 19.93
C THR A 93 23.80 -2.86 19.63
N GLY A 94 24.22 -2.94 18.35
CA GLY A 94 25.20 -3.90 17.86
C GLY A 94 24.64 -5.31 17.66
N GLU A 95 23.32 -5.50 17.76
CA GLU A 95 22.65 -6.80 17.55
C GLU A 95 22.08 -6.97 16.13
N VAL A 96 22.06 -5.89 15.33
CA VAL A 96 21.62 -5.88 13.93
C VAL A 96 22.75 -6.36 13.01
N ASN A 97 22.41 -7.20 12.03
CA ASN A 97 23.30 -7.72 10.99
C ASN A 97 22.46 -8.40 9.89
N ALA A 98 23.13 -8.92 8.84
CA ALA A 98 22.50 -9.63 7.73
C ALA A 98 21.58 -10.81 8.14
N GLU A 99 21.89 -11.52 9.23
CA GLU A 99 21.06 -12.63 9.72
C GLU A 99 19.93 -12.18 10.65
N ASN A 100 19.98 -10.94 11.14
CA ASN A 100 19.03 -10.35 12.08
C ASN A 100 18.80 -8.86 11.73
N PRO A 101 18.30 -8.55 10.52
CA PRO A 101 18.08 -7.16 10.12
C PRO A 101 16.89 -6.55 10.88
N VAL A 102 16.82 -5.22 10.88
CA VAL A 102 15.61 -4.49 11.26
C VAL A 102 14.62 -4.56 10.11
N TYR A 103 13.43 -5.09 10.38
CA TYR A 103 12.37 -5.11 9.38
C TYR A 103 11.53 -3.83 9.45
N VAL A 104 11.02 -3.40 8.31
CA VAL A 104 10.13 -2.25 8.20
C VAL A 104 8.93 -2.65 7.37
N PHE A 105 7.72 -2.42 7.88
CA PHE A 105 6.49 -2.55 7.11
C PHE A 105 5.88 -1.16 6.87
N GLY A 106 5.75 -0.79 5.60
CA GLY A 106 5.12 0.45 5.15
C GLY A 106 3.86 0.17 4.33
N TYR A 107 2.85 1.01 4.50
CA TYR A 107 1.57 0.97 3.78
C TYR A 107 1.26 2.37 3.24
N SER A 108 0.97 2.51 1.94
CA SER A 108 0.49 3.77 1.34
C SER A 108 1.49 4.91 1.59
N GLN A 109 1.11 5.94 2.37
CA GLN A 109 1.98 7.06 2.71
C GLN A 109 3.25 6.61 3.45
N SER A 110 3.20 5.65 4.38
CA SER A 110 4.43 5.15 5.02
C SER A 110 5.32 4.32 4.08
N ALA A 111 4.74 3.73 3.03
CA ALA A 111 5.52 3.09 1.98
C ALA A 111 6.29 4.12 1.14
N ALA A 112 5.62 5.20 0.71
CA ALA A 112 6.27 6.30 -0.01
C ALA A 112 7.33 7.02 0.85
N MET A 113 7.00 7.32 2.10
CA MET A 113 7.90 7.87 3.11
C MET A 113 9.18 7.04 3.30
N SER A 114 9.09 5.71 3.18
CA SER A 114 10.24 4.82 3.38
C SER A 114 11.35 5.06 2.36
N ALA A 115 11.05 5.58 1.16
CA ALA A 115 12.07 5.97 0.18
C ALA A 115 13.01 7.07 0.75
N MET A 116 12.44 8.08 1.41
CA MET A 116 13.22 9.13 2.08
C MET A 116 14.03 8.58 3.27
N THR A 117 13.46 7.64 4.04
CA THR A 117 14.22 6.96 5.09
C THR A 117 15.40 6.19 4.53
N MET A 118 15.23 5.46 3.43
CA MET A 118 16.31 4.73 2.78
C MET A 118 17.43 5.68 2.34
N GLU A 119 17.12 6.81 1.72
CA GLU A 119 18.11 7.83 1.37
C GLU A 119 18.88 8.34 2.59
N GLN A 120 18.17 8.63 3.69
CA GLN A 120 18.77 9.10 4.93
C GLN A 120 19.71 8.06 5.56
N LEU A 121 19.27 6.81 5.66
CA LEU A 121 20.07 5.71 6.21
C LEU A 121 21.32 5.45 5.36
N GLN A 122 21.17 5.49 4.04
CA GLN A 122 22.27 5.30 3.09
C GLN A 122 23.32 6.40 3.27
N HIS A 123 22.89 7.66 3.41
CA HIS A 123 23.78 8.79 3.66
C HIS A 123 24.49 8.69 5.02
N GLN A 124 23.81 8.15 6.03
CA GLN A 124 24.37 7.89 7.37
C GLN A 124 25.32 6.69 7.40
N GLY A 125 25.40 5.90 6.32
CA GLY A 125 26.28 4.75 6.21
C GLY A 125 25.77 3.49 6.89
N VAL A 126 24.45 3.37 7.08
CA VAL A 126 23.83 2.13 7.58
C VAL A 126 23.96 1.05 6.50
N PRO A 127 24.59 -0.11 6.81
CA PRO A 127 24.76 -1.20 5.86
C PRO A 127 23.44 -1.68 5.23
N ALA A 128 23.46 -2.00 3.94
CA ALA A 128 22.29 -2.46 3.21
C ALA A 128 21.68 -3.75 3.80
N GLU A 129 22.52 -4.65 4.32
CA GLU A 129 22.09 -5.89 4.96
C GLU A 129 21.45 -5.71 6.35
N ASP A 130 21.54 -4.52 6.96
CA ASP A 130 21.05 -4.29 8.32
C ASP A 130 19.54 -3.96 8.36
N VAL A 131 18.93 -3.69 7.20
CA VAL A 131 17.52 -3.24 7.10
C VAL A 131 16.81 -3.93 5.94
N HIS A 132 15.59 -4.41 6.19
CA HIS A 132 14.72 -5.02 5.18
C HIS A 132 13.35 -4.33 5.18
N PHE A 133 12.98 -3.72 4.06
CA PHE A 133 11.69 -3.06 3.87
C PHE A 133 10.68 -3.99 3.19
N VAL A 134 9.44 -3.97 3.66
CA VAL A 134 8.30 -4.62 3.00
C VAL A 134 7.20 -3.58 2.85
N LEU A 135 6.90 -3.20 1.61
CA LEU A 135 6.08 -2.05 1.26
C LEU A 135 4.83 -2.49 0.51
N VAL A 136 3.66 -1.98 0.91
CA VAL A 136 2.38 -2.27 0.24
C VAL A 136 1.68 -0.98 -0.18
N GLY A 137 1.02 -1.00 -1.34
CA GLY A 137 0.31 0.19 -1.85
C GLY A 137 1.22 1.39 -2.04
N ASN A 138 2.45 1.16 -2.49
CA ASN A 138 3.48 2.18 -2.51
C ASN A 138 3.23 3.23 -3.62
N ALA A 139 2.83 4.44 -3.21
CA ALA A 139 2.58 5.54 -4.14
C ALA A 139 3.84 6.09 -4.82
N ALA A 140 5.03 5.75 -4.29
CA ALA A 140 6.34 6.10 -4.84
C ALA A 140 6.95 4.96 -5.70
N ASN A 141 6.13 4.01 -6.15
CA ASN A 141 6.55 3.04 -7.15
C ASN A 141 7.09 3.76 -8.40
N PRO A 142 8.29 3.41 -8.90
CA PRO A 142 8.80 4.00 -10.14
C PRO A 142 7.82 3.75 -11.30
N ASN A 143 7.42 2.50 -11.50
CA ASN A 143 6.45 2.15 -12.52
C ASN A 143 5.01 2.19 -11.94
N GLY A 144 4.23 3.23 -12.27
CA GLY A 144 2.81 3.34 -11.93
C GLY A 144 2.48 4.09 -10.64
N GLY A 145 3.44 4.40 -9.77
CA GLY A 145 3.18 5.20 -8.57
C GLY A 145 2.68 6.61 -8.94
N ILE A 146 1.59 7.07 -8.31
CA ILE A 146 0.99 8.36 -8.67
C ILE A 146 1.91 9.55 -8.33
N VAL A 147 2.79 9.42 -7.34
CA VAL A 147 3.79 10.44 -6.98
C VAL A 147 4.76 10.63 -8.14
N GLU A 148 5.25 9.54 -8.74
CA GLU A 148 6.12 9.59 -9.91
C GLU A 148 5.37 10.07 -11.15
N MET A 149 4.12 9.63 -11.31
CA MET A 149 3.30 9.98 -12.46
C MET A 149 2.92 11.46 -12.49
N LEU A 150 2.81 12.15 -11.35
CA LEU A 150 2.50 13.58 -11.28
C LEU A 150 3.75 14.49 -11.38
N ASN A 151 4.95 13.92 -11.39
CA ASN A 151 6.24 14.62 -11.55
C ASN A 151 6.54 15.07 -13.01
N LEU A 152 5.50 15.27 -13.83
CA LEU A 152 5.58 15.42 -15.30
C LEU A 152 6.34 16.63 -15.83
N TRP A 153 6.63 17.60 -14.97
CA TRP A 153 7.21 18.87 -15.41
C TRP A 153 8.71 18.99 -15.14
N GLY A 154 9.38 17.94 -14.64
CA GLY A 154 10.81 17.98 -14.33
C GLY A 154 11.22 19.17 -13.46
N GLY A 155 10.24 19.70 -12.73
CA GLY A 155 10.37 20.84 -11.84
C GLY A 155 10.05 20.35 -10.45
N ASP A 156 10.64 21.04 -9.47
CA ASP A 156 10.36 20.90 -8.05
C ASP A 156 8.87 21.21 -7.78
N LEU A 157 8.02 20.22 -8.06
CA LEU A 157 6.57 20.30 -7.95
C LEU A 157 6.17 19.71 -6.60
N THR A 158 6.50 20.43 -5.54
CA THR A 158 6.04 20.21 -4.16
C THR A 158 4.52 20.34 -3.96
N PHE A 159 3.70 20.33 -5.01
CA PHE A 159 2.29 20.69 -4.90
C PHE A 159 1.33 19.83 -5.71
N TRP A 160 1.22 18.56 -5.32
CA TRP A 160 -0.07 17.87 -5.30
C TRP A 160 -0.35 17.34 -3.89
N ASN A 161 -1.35 17.91 -3.22
CA ASN A 161 -1.70 17.62 -1.82
C ASN A 161 -0.59 17.86 -0.77
N GLY A 162 0.46 18.61 -1.16
CA GLY A 162 1.71 18.67 -0.43
C GLY A 162 2.24 17.27 -0.24
N LEU A 163 2.68 16.57 -1.28
CA LEU A 163 3.48 15.34 -1.22
C LEU A 163 4.79 15.69 -1.92
N THR A 164 5.94 15.26 -1.39
CA THR A 164 7.22 15.53 -2.06
C THR A 164 7.33 14.55 -3.23
N LEU A 165 7.20 15.09 -4.45
CA LEU A 165 7.36 14.31 -5.67
C LEU A 165 8.85 14.04 -5.92
N GLY A 166 9.22 12.84 -6.41
CA GLY A 166 10.54 12.58 -6.97
C GLY A 166 11.51 11.74 -6.13
N HIS A 167 11.01 10.97 -5.16
CA HIS A 167 11.80 9.93 -4.47
C HIS A 167 11.27 8.55 -4.84
N PRO A 168 11.49 8.07 -6.10
CA PRO A 168 11.17 6.71 -6.45
C PRO A 168 11.91 5.77 -5.50
N THR A 169 11.26 4.69 -5.07
CA THR A 169 11.85 3.75 -4.10
C THR A 169 13.26 3.33 -4.55
N PRO A 170 14.31 3.71 -3.80
CA PRO A 170 15.69 3.48 -4.21
C PRO A 170 16.10 2.02 -3.98
N ASP A 171 17.19 1.62 -4.65
CA ASP A 171 17.74 0.27 -4.58
C ASP A 171 18.90 0.18 -3.57
N TYR A 172 18.69 0.70 -2.35
CA TYR A 172 19.73 0.80 -1.31
C TYR A 172 19.68 -0.31 -0.26
N TYR A 173 18.49 -0.86 -0.01
CA TYR A 173 18.23 -1.88 1.01
C TYR A 173 17.37 -2.98 0.41
N THR A 174 17.44 -4.20 0.97
CA THR A 174 16.52 -5.27 0.57
C THR A 174 15.09 -4.79 0.77
N THR A 175 14.31 -4.79 -0.31
CA THR A 175 12.97 -4.20 -0.32
C THR A 175 12.02 -5.07 -1.11
N ASP A 176 10.89 -5.48 -0.53
CA ASP A 176 9.82 -6.19 -1.22
C ASP A 176 8.60 -5.30 -1.35
N VAL A 177 8.21 -4.98 -2.58
CA VAL A 177 7.09 -4.08 -2.85
C VAL A 177 5.92 -4.86 -3.45
N TYR A 178 4.77 -4.83 -2.78
CA TYR A 178 3.54 -5.44 -3.26
C TYR A 178 2.55 -4.37 -3.71
N THR A 179 2.06 -4.55 -4.93
CA THR A 179 1.06 -3.68 -5.56
C THR A 179 -0.12 -4.52 -6.00
N MET A 180 -1.33 -4.11 -5.66
CA MET A 180 -2.55 -4.69 -6.22
C MET A 180 -2.84 -4.08 -7.59
N GLU A 181 -3.23 -4.92 -8.55
CA GLU A 181 -3.62 -4.49 -9.89
C GLU A 181 -4.75 -3.45 -9.81
N TYR A 182 -4.63 -2.35 -10.57
CA TYR A 182 -5.55 -1.21 -10.56
C TYR A 182 -5.60 -0.39 -9.25
N ASP A 183 -4.68 -0.58 -8.31
CA ASP A 183 -4.51 0.35 -7.20
C ASP A 183 -4.13 1.73 -7.75
N GLY A 184 -5.07 2.68 -7.76
CA GLY A 184 -4.83 4.00 -8.36
C GLY A 184 -3.77 4.85 -7.68
N TYR A 185 -3.28 4.51 -6.49
CA TYR A 185 -2.11 5.20 -5.92
C TYR A 185 -0.79 4.56 -6.33
N ALA A 186 -0.75 3.23 -6.45
CA ALA A 186 0.48 2.46 -6.66
C ALA A 186 0.68 1.90 -8.08
N ASP A 187 -0.37 1.91 -8.90
CA ASP A 187 -0.46 1.41 -10.28
C ASP A 187 -1.45 2.25 -11.13
N PHE A 188 -1.10 3.51 -11.37
CA PHE A 188 -1.87 4.44 -12.19
C PHE A 188 -1.57 4.24 -13.69
N PRO A 189 -2.58 4.31 -14.60
CA PRO A 189 -2.40 4.07 -16.03
C PRO A 189 -1.41 5.00 -16.72
N LYS A 190 -0.51 4.44 -17.54
CA LYS A 190 0.41 5.18 -18.44
C LYS A 190 -0.29 6.09 -19.45
N TYR A 191 -1.49 5.71 -19.91
CA TYR A 191 -2.29 6.45 -20.91
C TYR A 191 -3.55 7.06 -20.27
N PRO A 192 -3.46 8.17 -19.52
CA PRO A 192 -4.58 8.74 -18.76
C PRO A 192 -5.74 9.28 -19.62
N LEU A 193 -5.53 9.48 -20.93
CA LEU A 193 -6.63 9.82 -21.86
C LEU A 193 -7.56 8.64 -22.14
N ASN A 194 -7.14 7.40 -21.82
CA ASN A 194 -8.05 6.28 -21.74
C ASN A 194 -8.92 6.42 -20.48
N LEU A 195 -10.04 7.13 -20.62
CA LEU A 195 -10.90 7.48 -19.50
C LEU A 195 -11.46 6.27 -18.76
N LEU A 196 -11.64 5.12 -19.42
CA LEU A 196 -12.07 3.89 -18.73
C LEU A 196 -11.01 3.43 -17.75
N SER A 197 -9.74 3.49 -18.14
CA SER A 197 -8.61 3.09 -17.30
C SER A 197 -8.44 4.05 -16.13
N THR A 198 -8.48 5.35 -16.41
CA THR A 198 -8.38 6.40 -15.39
C THR A 198 -9.53 6.32 -14.39
N LEU A 199 -10.77 6.14 -14.85
CA LEU A 199 -11.92 5.97 -13.94
C LEU A 199 -11.83 4.68 -13.13
N ASN A 200 -11.29 3.61 -13.72
CA ASN A 200 -11.07 2.36 -13.01
C ASN A 200 -9.99 2.50 -11.93
N ALA A 201 -8.87 3.16 -12.22
CA ALA A 201 -7.84 3.46 -11.23
C ALA A 201 -8.36 4.38 -10.11
N ILE A 202 -9.17 5.40 -10.44
CA ILE A 202 -9.83 6.25 -9.42
C ILE A 202 -10.77 5.42 -8.54
N ALA A 203 -11.55 4.48 -9.11
CA ALA A 203 -12.33 3.56 -8.30
C ALA A 203 -11.42 2.67 -7.43
N GLY A 204 -10.28 2.22 -7.98
CA GLY A 204 -9.26 1.44 -7.27
C GLY A 204 -8.62 2.18 -6.09
N MET A 205 -8.49 3.51 -6.14
CA MET A 205 -8.05 4.31 -4.98
C MET A 205 -8.92 4.08 -3.73
N PHE A 206 -10.21 3.77 -3.91
CA PHE A 206 -11.14 3.54 -2.80
C PHE A 206 -11.46 2.07 -2.58
N LEU A 207 -11.43 1.25 -3.63
CA LEU A 207 -11.88 -0.13 -3.59
C LEU A 207 -10.76 -1.17 -3.51
N ILE A 208 -9.53 -0.78 -3.88
CA ILE A 208 -8.37 -1.68 -3.94
C ILE A 208 -7.30 -1.25 -2.94
N HIS A 209 -6.98 0.05 -2.87
CA HIS A 209 -5.84 0.57 -2.10
C HIS A 209 -5.88 0.21 -0.61
N ASP A 210 -7.07 0.10 -0.01
CA ASP A 210 -7.24 -0.24 1.41
C ASP A 210 -7.28 -1.76 1.67
N GLY A 211 -7.07 -2.58 0.64
CA GLY A 211 -7.29 -4.03 0.65
C GLY A 211 -6.13 -4.92 1.07
N TYR A 212 -4.89 -4.42 1.12
CA TYR A 212 -3.68 -5.25 1.27
C TYR A 212 -3.69 -6.15 2.52
N LEU A 213 -4.17 -5.63 3.65
CA LEU A 213 -4.28 -6.42 4.89
C LEU A 213 -5.57 -7.26 4.97
N GLY A 214 -6.42 -7.24 3.93
CA GLY A 214 -7.63 -8.04 3.78
C GLY A 214 -7.49 -9.24 2.84
N LEU A 215 -6.38 -9.31 2.09
CA LEU A 215 -6.10 -10.37 1.12
C LEU A 215 -5.96 -11.76 1.76
N SER A 216 -6.15 -12.80 0.94
CA SER A 216 -5.84 -14.17 1.36
C SER A 216 -4.32 -14.43 1.31
N HIS A 217 -3.85 -15.41 2.09
CA HIS A 217 -2.45 -15.85 2.00
C HIS A 217 -2.10 -16.38 0.61
N GLU A 218 -3.08 -16.93 -0.11
CA GLU A 218 -2.89 -17.48 -1.45
C GLU A 218 -2.65 -16.37 -2.47
N ASP A 219 -3.39 -15.26 -2.38
CA ASP A 219 -3.21 -14.12 -3.30
C ASP A 219 -1.83 -13.49 -3.16
N ILE A 220 -1.35 -13.36 -1.91
CA ILE A 220 -0.01 -12.80 -1.63
C ILE A 220 1.08 -13.80 -2.06
N ALA A 221 0.91 -15.09 -1.77
CA ALA A 221 1.89 -16.12 -2.14
C ALA A 221 1.98 -16.33 -3.67
N ASN A 222 0.89 -16.09 -4.40
CA ASN A 222 0.83 -16.17 -5.85
C ASN A 222 1.04 -14.81 -6.54
N ALA A 223 1.50 -13.79 -5.81
CA ALA A 223 1.83 -12.51 -6.40
C ALA A 223 2.88 -12.70 -7.52
N ILE A 224 2.63 -12.02 -8.65
CA ILE A 224 3.45 -12.14 -9.85
C ILE A 224 4.71 -11.30 -9.65
N PRO A 225 5.91 -11.89 -9.67
CA PRO A 225 7.14 -11.11 -9.65
C PRO A 225 7.27 -10.31 -10.95
N LEU A 226 7.60 -9.02 -10.83
CA LEU A 226 7.83 -8.13 -11.96
C LEU A 226 9.32 -8.00 -12.23
N ASP A 227 9.68 -7.91 -13.51
CA ASP A 227 11.08 -7.76 -13.92
C ASP A 227 11.64 -6.37 -13.53
N SER A 228 12.90 -6.34 -13.10
CA SER A 228 13.70 -5.13 -12.89
C SER A 228 14.83 -5.06 -13.93
N THR A 229 15.40 -3.87 -14.17
CA THR A 229 16.51 -3.72 -15.12
C THR A 229 17.80 -4.39 -14.67
N ASP A 230 17.98 -4.57 -13.35
CA ASP A 230 19.12 -5.21 -12.73
C ASP A 230 18.67 -6.44 -11.93
N PRO A 231 19.00 -7.67 -12.35
CA PRO A 231 18.71 -8.89 -11.60
C PRO A 231 19.44 -9.00 -10.25
N SER A 232 20.44 -8.14 -10.00
CA SER A 232 21.18 -8.07 -8.74
C SER A 232 20.72 -6.92 -7.83
N GLY A 233 19.67 -6.20 -8.23
CA GLY A 233 19.05 -5.19 -7.39
C GLY A 233 18.52 -5.78 -6.08
N LEU A 234 18.43 -4.92 -5.07
CA LEU A 234 17.93 -5.24 -3.74
C LEU A 234 16.40 -5.11 -3.63
N THR A 235 15.76 -4.40 -4.57
CA THR A 235 14.31 -4.19 -4.59
C THR A 235 13.59 -5.17 -5.53
N ASN A 236 12.70 -5.97 -4.94
CA ASN A 236 11.79 -6.88 -5.63
C ASN A 236 10.39 -6.26 -5.72
N TYR A 237 9.74 -6.42 -6.87
CA TYR A 237 8.39 -5.92 -7.12
C TYR A 237 7.43 -7.08 -7.40
N TYR A 238 6.26 -7.03 -6.79
CA TYR A 238 5.23 -8.05 -6.91
C TYR A 238 3.88 -7.42 -7.24
N MET A 239 3.21 -7.98 -8.24
CA MET A 239 1.85 -7.59 -8.61
C MET A 239 0.86 -8.63 -8.12
N ILE A 240 -0.18 -8.20 -7.41
CA ILE A 240 -1.28 -9.04 -6.94
C ILE A 240 -2.47 -8.78 -7.88
N PRO A 241 -2.81 -9.73 -8.78
CA PRO A 241 -3.91 -9.55 -9.72
C PRO A 241 -5.25 -9.41 -9.02
N THR A 242 -6.19 -8.71 -9.67
CA THR A 242 -7.56 -8.55 -9.16
C THR A 242 -8.55 -9.31 -10.04
N GLU A 243 -9.48 -10.01 -9.40
CA GLU A 243 -10.51 -10.78 -10.11
C GLU A 243 -11.47 -9.86 -10.89
N HIS A 244 -11.73 -8.67 -10.37
CA HIS A 244 -12.74 -7.75 -10.90
C HIS A 244 -12.18 -6.35 -11.13
N LEU A 245 -12.70 -5.68 -12.17
CA LEU A 245 -12.44 -4.27 -12.38
C LEU A 245 -13.13 -3.44 -11.29
N PRO A 246 -12.40 -2.57 -10.55
CA PRO A 246 -12.98 -1.66 -9.57
C PRO A 246 -14.18 -0.87 -10.08
N LEU A 247 -14.16 -0.44 -11.34
CA LEU A 247 -15.27 0.31 -11.94
C LEU A 247 -16.56 -0.52 -12.06
N LEU A 248 -16.43 -1.83 -12.29
CA LEU A 248 -17.55 -2.76 -12.39
C LEU A 248 -18.07 -3.19 -11.03
N ASP A 249 -17.25 -3.16 -9.99
CA ASP A 249 -17.69 -3.41 -8.62
C ASP A 249 -18.70 -2.37 -8.12
N LEU A 250 -18.61 -1.14 -8.63
CA LEU A 250 -19.64 -0.13 -8.41
C LEU A 250 -21.00 -0.52 -9.02
N LEU A 251 -21.03 -1.31 -10.11
CA LEU A 251 -22.28 -1.84 -10.67
C LEU A 251 -22.82 -3.00 -9.83
N ARG A 252 -21.93 -3.84 -9.27
CA ARG A 252 -22.28 -4.98 -8.40
C ARG A 252 -23.01 -4.57 -7.12
N LEU A 253 -22.88 -3.30 -6.71
CA LEU A 253 -23.70 -2.70 -5.64
C LEU A 253 -25.21 -2.82 -5.88
N ASN A 254 -25.66 -2.99 -7.13
CA ASN A 254 -27.06 -3.28 -7.42
C ASN A 254 -27.33 -4.79 -7.30
N PRO A 255 -28.06 -5.25 -6.26
CA PRO A 255 -28.17 -6.68 -5.95
C PRO A 255 -29.11 -7.46 -6.88
N VAL A 256 -29.70 -6.83 -7.90
CA VAL A 256 -30.67 -7.49 -8.80
C VAL A 256 -30.07 -7.72 -10.19
N TRP A 257 -29.36 -6.73 -10.72
CA TRP A 257 -28.81 -6.78 -12.07
C TRP A 257 -27.32 -6.43 -12.13
N GLY A 258 -26.71 -6.08 -10.99
CA GLY A 258 -25.31 -5.67 -10.89
C GLY A 258 -24.35 -6.76 -11.33
N SER A 259 -24.33 -7.90 -10.63
CA SER A 259 -23.42 -9.02 -10.96
C SER A 259 -23.62 -9.55 -12.38
N PRO A 260 -24.85 -9.80 -12.88
CA PRO A 260 -25.04 -10.22 -14.27
C PRO A 260 -24.54 -9.21 -15.30
N LEU A 261 -24.79 -7.91 -15.07
CA LEU A 261 -24.33 -6.86 -15.98
C LEU A 261 -22.80 -6.69 -15.91
N ALA A 262 -22.22 -6.78 -14.71
CA ALA A 262 -20.78 -6.75 -14.53
C ALA A 262 -20.13 -7.94 -15.25
N ALA A 263 -20.63 -9.16 -15.05
CA ALA A 263 -20.16 -10.37 -15.76
C ALA A 263 -20.24 -10.24 -17.29
N LEU A 264 -21.29 -9.60 -17.82
CA LEU A 264 -21.39 -9.30 -19.25
C LEU A 264 -20.28 -8.36 -19.75
N LEU A 265 -20.01 -7.30 -18.99
CA LEU A 265 -19.14 -6.21 -19.40
C LEU A 265 -17.66 -6.49 -19.09
N GLU A 266 -17.38 -7.25 -18.03
CA GLU A 266 -16.06 -7.48 -17.44
C GLU A 266 -15.01 -7.89 -18.46
N PRO A 267 -15.20 -8.92 -19.31
CA PRO A 267 -14.14 -9.32 -20.23
C PRO A 267 -13.81 -8.22 -21.26
N SER A 268 -14.82 -7.52 -21.76
CA SER A 268 -14.63 -6.46 -22.76
C SER A 268 -14.03 -5.20 -22.14
N MET A 269 -14.53 -4.80 -20.97
CA MET A 269 -14.03 -3.62 -20.26
C MET A 269 -12.62 -3.83 -19.74
N ARG A 270 -12.25 -5.05 -19.33
CA ARG A 270 -10.89 -5.36 -18.89
C ARG A 270 -9.88 -5.14 -19.99
N ILE A 271 -10.18 -5.56 -21.23
CA ILE A 271 -9.34 -5.22 -22.39
C ILE A 271 -9.21 -3.70 -22.54
N LEU A 272 -10.34 -2.98 -22.50
CA LEU A 272 -10.33 -1.53 -22.71
C LEU A 272 -9.61 -0.76 -21.60
N VAL A 273 -9.67 -1.24 -20.35
CA VAL A 273 -8.93 -0.71 -19.21
C VAL A 273 -7.44 -1.05 -19.32
N ASN A 274 -7.09 -2.27 -19.69
CA ASN A 274 -5.69 -2.70 -19.78
C ASN A 274 -4.92 -1.97 -20.89
N LEU A 275 -5.63 -1.48 -21.92
CA LEU A 275 -5.05 -0.59 -22.93
C LEU A 275 -4.47 0.68 -22.30
N GLY A 276 -5.04 1.20 -21.20
CA GLY A 276 -4.51 2.33 -20.45
C GLY A 276 -3.15 2.06 -19.79
N TYR A 277 -2.83 0.79 -19.59
CA TYR A 277 -1.57 0.30 -19.03
C TYR A 277 -0.60 -0.21 -20.12
N GLY A 278 -1.03 -0.21 -21.38
CA GLY A 278 -0.24 -0.64 -22.53
C GLY A 278 -0.29 -2.14 -22.81
N SER A 279 -1.30 -2.84 -22.31
CA SER A 279 -1.49 -4.29 -22.47
C SER A 279 -2.91 -4.64 -22.92
N LEU A 280 -3.12 -5.87 -23.42
CA LEU A 280 -4.47 -6.43 -23.64
C LEU A 280 -4.92 -7.31 -22.48
N THR A 281 -3.99 -7.76 -21.63
CA THR A 281 -4.22 -8.84 -20.66
C THR A 281 -3.83 -8.46 -19.24
N GLU A 282 -2.94 -7.48 -19.07
CA GLU A 282 -2.40 -7.08 -17.77
C GLU A 282 -2.86 -5.67 -17.41
N GLY A 283 -3.34 -5.50 -16.18
CA GLY A 283 -3.86 -4.24 -15.67
C GLY A 283 -2.84 -3.32 -15.02
N TRP A 284 -1.56 -3.49 -15.33
CA TRP A 284 -0.45 -2.70 -14.82
C TRP A 284 0.53 -2.29 -15.92
N ASN A 285 1.28 -1.22 -15.67
CA ASN A 285 2.16 -0.63 -16.68
C ASN A 285 3.28 -1.57 -17.12
N GLN A 286 3.44 -1.71 -18.44
CA GLN A 286 4.42 -2.61 -19.05
C GLN A 286 5.85 -2.06 -19.00
N GLY A 287 6.82 -2.94 -18.75
CA GLY A 287 8.25 -2.62 -18.67
C GLY A 287 8.83 -2.94 -17.29
N PRO A 288 10.12 -2.62 -17.05
CA PRO A 288 10.75 -2.88 -15.76
C PRO A 288 10.08 -2.10 -14.63
N ALA A 289 9.80 -2.75 -13.50
CA ALA A 289 9.09 -2.16 -12.37
C ALA A 289 9.89 -1.05 -11.66
N ASN A 290 11.22 -1.11 -11.74
CA ASN A 290 12.15 -0.15 -11.15
C ASN A 290 12.46 1.06 -12.05
N VAL A 291 11.76 1.22 -13.18
CA VAL A 291 11.94 2.35 -14.10
C VAL A 291 10.73 3.28 -14.03
N PRO A 292 10.94 4.60 -13.81
CA PRO A 292 9.84 5.56 -13.78
C PRO A 292 8.95 5.50 -15.03
N THR A 293 7.63 5.33 -14.83
CA THR A 293 6.68 5.44 -15.96
C THR A 293 6.63 6.89 -16.43
N THR A 294 6.74 7.11 -17.74
CA THR A 294 6.39 8.40 -18.34
C THR A 294 4.96 8.35 -18.87
N ILE A 295 4.11 9.31 -18.47
CA ILE A 295 2.77 9.46 -19.07
C ILE A 295 2.89 9.61 -20.58
N SER A 296 2.01 8.91 -21.30
CA SER A 296 1.74 9.19 -22.71
C SER A 296 0.38 9.88 -22.88
N TRP A 297 0.37 10.95 -23.68
CA TRP A 297 -0.86 11.61 -24.12
C TRP A 297 -1.45 10.98 -25.40
N ASP A 298 -0.94 9.82 -25.81
CA ASP A 298 -1.58 9.02 -26.85
C ASP A 298 -2.87 8.40 -26.30
N LEU A 299 -3.86 8.20 -27.17
CA LEU A 299 -5.11 7.56 -26.77
C LEU A 299 -4.95 6.04 -26.59
N LEU A 300 -4.06 5.43 -27.37
CA LEU A 300 -3.85 3.99 -27.43
C LEU A 300 -2.35 3.67 -27.46
N PRO A 301 -1.94 2.52 -26.89
CA PRO A 301 -0.57 2.03 -27.01
C PRO A 301 -0.19 1.76 -28.46
N SER A 302 0.95 2.30 -28.89
CA SER A 302 1.44 2.18 -30.26
C SER A 302 1.91 0.76 -30.62
N ASN A 303 2.18 -0.08 -29.62
CA ASN A 303 2.58 -1.48 -29.75
C ASN A 303 1.40 -2.44 -29.98
N ILE A 304 0.14 -1.98 -29.96
CA ILE A 304 -1.05 -2.83 -30.08
C ILE A 304 -1.86 -2.42 -31.31
N SER A 305 -2.11 -3.37 -32.21
CA SER A 305 -2.86 -3.07 -33.43
C SER A 305 -4.37 -3.07 -33.20
N LEU A 306 -5.11 -2.29 -33.99
CA LEU A 306 -6.58 -2.32 -33.98
C LEU A 306 -7.15 -3.71 -34.32
N THR A 307 -6.40 -4.51 -35.11
CA THR A 307 -6.80 -5.88 -35.42
C THR A 307 -6.76 -6.75 -34.17
N ASP A 308 -5.73 -6.62 -33.34
CA ASP A 308 -5.59 -7.38 -32.09
C ASP A 308 -6.66 -6.96 -31.08
N ILE A 309 -6.91 -5.64 -30.96
CA ILE A 309 -8.00 -5.10 -30.13
C ILE A 309 -9.35 -5.67 -30.57
N ASN A 310 -9.66 -5.63 -31.86
CA ASN A 310 -10.93 -6.16 -32.39
C ASN A 310 -11.08 -7.67 -32.16
N ALA A 311 -10.00 -8.43 -32.34
CA ALA A 311 -10.01 -9.87 -32.08
C ALA A 311 -10.24 -10.16 -30.59
N ALA A 312 -9.55 -9.44 -29.71
CA ALA A 312 -9.69 -9.57 -28.26
C ALA A 312 -11.12 -9.22 -27.81
N LEU A 313 -11.67 -8.09 -28.27
CA LEU A 313 -13.04 -7.66 -27.94
C LEU A 313 -14.10 -8.64 -28.46
N SER A 314 -13.92 -9.23 -29.64
CA SER A 314 -14.85 -10.24 -30.17
C SER A 314 -14.89 -11.49 -29.28
N ASN A 315 -13.72 -11.95 -28.82
CA ASN A 315 -13.63 -13.10 -27.92
C ASN A 315 -14.22 -12.76 -26.55
N ALA A 316 -13.86 -11.59 -26.01
CA ALA A 316 -14.35 -11.10 -24.73
C ALA A 316 -15.86 -10.89 -24.69
N TRP A 317 -16.47 -10.41 -25.77
CA TRP A 317 -17.93 -10.31 -25.86
C TRP A 317 -18.60 -11.68 -25.74
N THR A 318 -18.05 -12.69 -26.42
CA THR A 318 -18.57 -14.05 -26.34
C THR A 318 -18.44 -14.61 -24.93
N GLN A 319 -17.30 -14.35 -24.26
CA GLN A 319 -17.06 -14.73 -22.88
C GLN A 319 -18.06 -14.03 -21.93
N GLY A 320 -18.24 -12.72 -22.04
CA GLY A 320 -19.15 -11.97 -21.18
C GLY A 320 -20.61 -12.43 -21.30
N VAL A 321 -21.07 -12.77 -22.50
CA VAL A 321 -22.41 -13.35 -22.68
C VAL A 321 -22.55 -14.68 -21.93
N GLN A 322 -21.52 -15.54 -21.97
CA GLN A 322 -21.51 -16.81 -21.24
C GLN A 322 -21.49 -16.58 -19.73
N ASP A 323 -20.66 -15.66 -19.25
CA ASP A 323 -20.53 -15.34 -17.83
C ASP A 323 -21.82 -14.73 -17.27
N MET A 324 -22.47 -13.83 -18.01
CA MET A 324 -23.78 -13.29 -17.64
C MET A 324 -24.83 -14.41 -17.51
N PHE A 325 -24.88 -15.37 -18.44
CA PHE A 325 -25.84 -16.48 -18.36
C PHE A 325 -25.55 -17.40 -17.18
N LYS A 326 -24.27 -17.62 -16.85
CA LYS A 326 -23.85 -18.37 -15.66
C LYS A 326 -24.30 -17.65 -14.39
N GLU A 327 -24.10 -16.34 -14.33
CA GLU A 327 -24.48 -15.49 -13.21
C GLU A 327 -25.99 -15.46 -13.00
N LEU A 328 -26.78 -15.29 -14.07
CA LEU A 328 -28.25 -15.37 -13.98
C LEU A 328 -28.79 -16.74 -13.51
N GLN A 329 -27.99 -17.79 -13.60
CA GLN A 329 -28.34 -19.12 -13.11
C GLN A 329 -27.88 -19.37 -11.68
N ASP A 330 -26.99 -18.55 -11.13
CA ASP A 330 -26.52 -18.70 -9.75
C ASP A 330 -27.58 -18.16 -8.79
N PRO A 331 -28.12 -18.99 -7.88
CA PRO A 331 -29.06 -18.53 -6.87
C PRO A 331 -28.51 -17.43 -5.96
N LYS A 332 -27.18 -17.35 -5.78
CA LYS A 332 -26.51 -16.35 -4.95
C LYS A 332 -26.69 -14.92 -5.46
N THR A 333 -26.76 -14.76 -6.78
CA THR A 333 -26.95 -13.48 -7.48
C THR A 333 -28.21 -12.75 -7.02
N TYR A 334 -29.23 -13.47 -6.53
CA TYR A 334 -30.51 -12.89 -6.11
C TYR A 334 -30.66 -12.73 -4.59
N ILE A 335 -29.61 -13.02 -3.81
CA ILE A 335 -29.64 -12.89 -2.34
C ILE A 335 -29.30 -11.44 -1.97
N PRO A 336 -30.21 -10.68 -1.32
CA PRO A 336 -29.90 -9.33 -0.85
C PRO A 336 -28.73 -9.38 0.15
N GLY A 337 -27.61 -8.71 -0.20
CA GLY A 337 -26.38 -8.72 0.59
C GLY A 337 -25.39 -9.83 0.25
N GLY A 338 -25.67 -10.72 -0.73
CA GLY A 338 -24.70 -11.70 -1.23
C GLY A 338 -23.43 -11.04 -1.79
N PHE A 339 -23.59 -9.90 -2.46
CA PHE A 339 -22.48 -9.08 -2.99
C PHE A 339 -21.52 -8.55 -1.91
N LEU A 340 -21.95 -8.43 -0.65
CA LEU A 340 -21.06 -8.03 0.46
C LEU A 340 -20.03 -9.13 0.79
N GLY A 341 -20.29 -10.36 0.36
CA GLY A 341 -19.37 -11.48 0.45
C GLY A 341 -18.63 -11.78 -0.85
N GLU A 342 -18.80 -10.96 -1.89
CA GLU A 342 -18.01 -11.03 -3.13
C GLU A 342 -16.87 -10.02 -3.07
N GLU A 343 -15.74 -10.35 -3.70
CA GLU A 343 -14.64 -9.40 -3.87
C GLU A 343 -15.08 -8.25 -4.79
N PRO A 344 -14.67 -6.99 -4.54
CA PRO A 344 -13.72 -6.47 -3.55
C PRO A 344 -14.38 -6.12 -2.21
N PHE A 345 -15.70 -6.26 -2.09
CA PHE A 345 -16.41 -5.91 -0.86
C PHE A 345 -16.01 -6.80 0.29
N SER A 346 -15.75 -8.09 0.08
CA SER A 346 -15.25 -8.97 1.14
C SER A 346 -13.83 -8.62 1.56
N MET A 347 -12.92 -8.25 0.66
CA MET A 347 -11.60 -7.74 1.02
C MET A 347 -11.70 -6.40 1.75
N LEU A 348 -12.44 -5.41 1.21
CA LEU A 348 -12.65 -4.12 1.87
C LEU A 348 -13.35 -4.27 3.20
N TRP A 349 -14.34 -5.16 3.29
CA TRP A 349 -15.02 -5.48 4.53
C TRP A 349 -14.08 -6.20 5.47
N THR A 350 -13.23 -7.11 5.02
CA THR A 350 -12.25 -7.80 5.88
C THR A 350 -11.19 -6.83 6.38
N ALA A 351 -10.66 -5.97 5.52
CA ALA A 351 -9.75 -4.88 5.86
C ALA A 351 -10.42 -3.91 6.83
N ALA A 352 -11.63 -3.44 6.51
CA ALA A 352 -12.43 -2.62 7.39
C ALA A 352 -12.80 -3.35 8.68
N GLN A 353 -13.00 -4.66 8.71
CA GLN A 353 -13.28 -5.39 9.93
C GLN A 353 -12.04 -5.41 10.82
N ARG A 354 -10.87 -5.62 10.23
CA ARG A 354 -9.57 -5.58 10.90
C ARG A 354 -9.19 -4.16 11.36
N VAL A 355 -9.70 -3.12 10.69
CA VAL A 355 -9.46 -1.70 11.03
C VAL A 355 -10.55 -1.11 11.95
N PHE A 356 -11.84 -1.43 11.76
CA PHE A 356 -13.03 -0.80 12.35
C PHE A 356 -13.59 -1.55 13.56
N PHE A 357 -13.55 -2.89 13.61
CA PHE A 357 -14.01 -3.61 14.81
C PHE A 357 -12.99 -3.54 15.98
N ASP A 358 -11.78 -3.07 15.73
CA ASP A 358 -10.81 -2.67 16.77
C ASP A 358 -11.02 -1.22 17.26
N MET A 359 -11.77 -0.36 16.54
CA MET A 359 -12.15 0.96 17.08
C MET A 359 -13.12 0.86 18.26
N GLN A 360 -13.85 -0.25 18.41
CA GLN A 360 -14.85 -0.42 19.48
C GLN A 360 -14.26 -0.84 20.84
N ASP A 361 -12.97 -1.17 20.91
CA ASP A 361 -12.23 -1.29 22.18
C ASP A 361 -11.34 -0.07 22.48
N ALA A 362 -11.44 0.99 21.68
CA ALA A 362 -10.96 2.33 22.04
C ALA A 362 -12.10 3.09 22.73
N GLY A 363 -12.39 2.73 23.99
CA GLY A 363 -13.30 3.47 24.86
C GLY A 363 -12.77 4.86 25.21
N SER A 364 -12.69 5.79 24.25
CA SER A 364 -12.59 7.24 24.46
C SER A 364 -12.56 7.96 23.09
N LEU A 365 -13.69 7.95 22.37
CA LEU A 365 -13.87 8.85 21.22
C LEU A 365 -14.05 10.32 21.66
N PHE A 366 -14.25 10.58 22.96
CA PHE A 366 -14.04 11.89 23.59
C PHE A 366 -13.71 11.69 25.09
N GLY A 367 -12.44 11.92 25.47
CA GLY A 367 -12.00 12.22 26.83
C GLY A 367 -11.47 11.04 27.68
N GLY A 368 -10.17 11.11 28.03
CA GLY A 368 -9.66 10.48 29.26
C GLY A 368 -8.23 9.92 29.22
N SER A 369 -7.25 10.81 29.39
CA SER A 369 -5.91 10.62 29.99
C SER A 369 -5.21 9.25 29.85
N ALA A 370 -4.28 9.15 28.91
CA ALA A 370 -2.99 8.49 29.18
C ALA A 370 -2.03 9.56 29.70
N GLU A 371 -1.28 9.29 30.77
CA GLU A 371 -0.26 10.20 31.29
C GLU A 371 0.77 10.48 30.20
N ALA A 372 0.65 11.65 29.59
CA ALA A 372 1.72 12.28 28.84
C ALA A 372 2.84 12.62 29.82
N THR A 373 4.08 12.28 29.45
CA THR A 373 5.23 13.00 29.99
C THR A 373 5.12 14.46 29.56
N ASP A 374 4.65 15.28 30.50
CA ASP A 374 4.63 16.75 30.55
C ASP A 374 4.34 17.55 29.26
N PRO A 375 3.10 18.03 29.05
CA PRO A 375 2.70 18.86 27.91
C PRO A 375 2.80 20.38 28.19
N ALA A 376 3.61 20.83 29.15
CA ALA A 376 3.67 22.24 29.53
C ALA A 376 4.81 23.05 28.86
N ASP A 377 5.32 22.64 27.70
CA ASP A 377 6.26 23.48 26.95
C ASP A 377 5.59 24.19 25.76
N THR A 378 5.27 25.46 25.98
CA THR A 378 4.69 26.35 24.96
C THR A 378 5.72 26.87 23.94
N ASP A 379 6.96 26.36 23.93
CA ASP A 379 8.01 26.79 22.99
C ASP A 379 8.06 26.03 21.65
N PHE A 380 7.16 25.06 21.41
CA PHE A 380 7.21 24.22 20.19
C PHE A 380 7.12 25.01 18.85
N PRO A 381 6.32 26.09 18.70
CA PRO A 381 6.33 26.90 17.49
C PRO A 381 7.61 27.74 17.31
N ASN A 382 8.30 28.10 18.40
CA ASN A 382 9.54 28.90 18.37
C ASN A 382 10.79 28.02 18.13
N SER A 383 10.72 26.73 18.47
CA SER A 383 11.80 25.75 18.26
C SER A 383 12.03 25.42 16.78
N LEU A 384 11.01 25.47 15.93
CA LEU A 384 11.13 25.18 14.49
C LEU A 384 11.95 26.24 13.75
N GLY A 385 11.86 27.51 14.16
CA GLY A 385 12.69 28.58 13.60
C GLY A 385 14.16 28.50 14.04
N SER A 386 14.46 27.95 15.22
CA SER A 386 15.82 27.94 15.77
C SER A 386 16.66 26.71 15.38
N VAL A 387 16.05 25.61 14.94
CA VAL A 387 16.78 24.40 14.54
C VAL A 387 17.39 24.54 13.14
N VAL A 388 16.76 25.32 12.25
CA VAL A 388 17.20 25.51 10.87
C VAL A 388 18.24 26.64 10.74
N ASP A 389 18.13 27.72 11.54
CA ASP A 389 18.95 28.94 11.35
C ASP A 389 20.39 28.88 11.89
N GLY A 390 20.86 27.74 12.41
CA GLY A 390 22.14 27.70 13.12
C GLY A 390 22.99 26.44 13.04
N ASN A 391 22.56 25.40 12.32
CA ASN A 391 23.29 24.13 12.29
C ASN A 391 23.92 23.85 10.90
N PRO A 392 25.25 24.00 10.75
CA PRO A 392 25.92 23.77 9.47
C PRO A 392 25.83 22.32 8.96
N ASP A 393 25.39 21.37 9.79
CA ASP A 393 25.15 19.97 9.40
C ASP A 393 23.75 19.72 8.81
N LEU A 394 22.89 20.74 8.72
CA LEU A 394 21.54 20.66 8.14
C LEU A 394 21.40 21.37 6.79
N SER A 395 22.50 21.90 6.22
CA SER A 395 22.47 22.64 4.94
C SER A 395 22.01 21.77 3.77
N TRP A 396 22.25 20.46 3.83
CA TRP A 396 21.81 19.51 2.82
C TRP A 396 20.28 19.37 2.75
N ILE A 397 19.53 19.71 3.81
CA ILE A 397 18.06 19.68 3.82
C ILE A 397 17.50 20.82 2.96
N ALA A 398 18.14 22.00 2.97
CA ALA A 398 17.75 23.11 2.12
C ALA A 398 18.08 22.84 0.64
N ASP A 399 19.23 22.22 0.38
CA ASP A 399 19.65 21.77 -0.96
C ASP A 399 18.77 20.64 -1.52
N LEU A 400 18.35 19.69 -0.67
CA LEU A 400 17.48 18.56 -1.03
C LEU A 400 16.03 19.01 -1.30
N LEU A 401 15.58 20.08 -0.64
CA LEU A 401 14.21 20.60 -0.73
C LEU A 401 14.05 21.80 -1.68
N GLY A 402 15.11 22.22 -2.39
CA GLY A 402 15.04 23.33 -3.35
C GLY A 402 14.72 24.71 -2.75
N LEU A 403 14.80 24.84 -1.41
CA LEU A 403 14.32 26.02 -0.67
C LEU A 403 15.16 27.29 -0.88
N ASP A 404 16.38 27.13 -1.42
CA ASP A 404 17.28 28.24 -1.77
C ASP A 404 16.77 29.12 -2.93
N THR A 405 15.69 28.72 -3.60
CA THR A 405 15.12 29.44 -4.75
C THR A 405 13.94 30.36 -4.41
N ILE A 406 13.51 30.40 -3.15
CA ILE A 406 12.46 31.32 -2.69
C ILE A 406 13.11 32.61 -2.20
N ASP A 407 13.41 33.53 -3.12
CA ASP A 407 13.77 34.90 -2.78
C ASP A 407 12.51 35.63 -2.24
N PRO A 408 12.51 36.18 -1.02
CA PRO A 408 11.36 36.90 -0.50
C PRO A 408 11.24 38.27 -1.18
N ALA A 409 10.27 38.38 -2.09
CA ALA A 409 9.76 39.67 -2.58
C ALA A 409 8.32 39.91 -2.10
#